data_AF-A0A0M1J8P4-F1
#
_entry.id   AF-A0A0M1J8P4-F1
#
_cell.length_a   1.000
_cell.length_b   1.000
_cell.length_c   1.000
_cell.angle_alpha   90.00
_cell.angle_beta   90.00
_cell.angle_gamma   90.00
#
_symmetry.space_group_name_H-M   'P 1'
#
loop_
_entity.id
_entity.type
_entity.pdbx_description
1 polymer ?
#
loop_
_entity_poly.entity_id
_entity_poly.type
_entity_poly.pdbx_seq_one_letter_code
_entity_poly.pdbx_strand_id
1 'polypeptide(L)'
;MVFLGSVFVGLSLYLNNLLHGGLPPALANMGKHAFLIYSILLLILSVILAMRIIKLHGGMTINGVFYSKIILEHGDSKADPIKASYLNWSGVSTGLFLLTAVDAALAAMLCALAIKLVWISAAITSVGVGLILLGLFLRNHHGSRTFALEYISNAVIEPVHSEEIEDHLAHSLQDANQDMIGITGFVGLILFSVMENLSGLGDISGYKYDIAASQITSHGPLVYSTLALITAVVGTITYRRLAVAAGELSLKLDSTDNPFSPMRLTDTALGYLMLCVLYGISLHLLVYTIIGAGNIVWSLEVLLNFVMLALYPIRMWQAQRRSHGIR
;
A
#
# COMPACT_ATOMS: atom_id res chain seq x y z
N MET A 1 -1.19 12.80 -0.95
CA MET A 1 0.08 12.11 -1.25
C MET A 1 1.31 12.99 -0.96
N VAL A 2 1.40 14.21 -1.51
CA VAL A 2 2.58 15.11 -1.35
C VAL A 2 3.00 15.35 0.11
N PHE A 3 2.04 15.70 0.98
CA PHE A 3 2.33 15.94 2.41
C PHE A 3 2.91 14.71 3.12
N LEU A 4 2.39 13.53 2.81
CA LEU A 4 2.85 12.28 3.40
C LEU A 4 4.25 11.93 2.93
N GLY A 5 4.48 12.04 1.61
CA GLY A 5 5.78 11.85 0.99
C GLY A 5 6.84 12.78 1.57
N SER A 6 6.53 14.07 1.75
CA SER A 6 7.45 15.03 2.36
C SER A 6 7.77 14.71 3.82
N VAL A 7 6.81 14.15 4.56
CA VAL A 7 7.04 13.77 5.96
C VAL A 7 7.93 12.53 6.04
N PHE A 8 7.75 11.54 5.17
CA PHE A 8 8.64 10.37 5.08
C PHE A 8 10.07 10.78 4.69
N VAL A 9 10.22 11.67 3.70
CA VAL A 9 11.55 12.20 3.33
C VAL A 9 12.17 12.98 4.50
N GLY A 10 11.40 13.84 5.17
CA GLY A 10 11.91 14.60 6.32
C GLY A 10 12.31 13.71 7.50
N LEU A 11 11.52 12.68 7.78
CA LEU A 11 11.83 11.65 8.79
C LEU A 11 13.10 10.89 8.41
N SER A 12 13.26 10.51 7.13
CA SER A 12 14.46 9.85 6.59
C SER A 12 15.71 10.70 6.77
N LEU A 13 15.67 11.96 6.33
CA LEU A 13 16.78 12.89 6.47
C LEU A 13 17.15 13.13 7.94
N TYR A 14 16.15 13.23 8.82
CA TYR A 14 16.38 13.35 10.26
C TYR A 14 17.11 12.13 10.83
N LEU A 15 16.65 10.92 10.50
CA LEU A 15 17.25 9.68 11.00
C LEU A 15 18.63 9.43 10.40
N ASN A 16 18.80 9.73 9.11
CA ASN A 16 20.07 9.60 8.40
C ASN A 16 21.14 10.55 8.97
N ASN A 17 20.80 11.82 9.20
CA ASN A 17 21.71 12.81 9.81
C ASN A 17 22.10 12.40 11.25
N LEU A 18 21.16 11.81 12.00
CA LEU A 18 21.44 11.28 13.34
C LEU A 18 22.42 10.10 13.28
N LEU A 19 22.21 9.14 12.37
CA LEU A 19 23.07 7.97 12.21
C LEU A 19 24.51 8.34 11.82
N HIS A 20 24.69 9.41 11.05
CA HIS A 20 25.99 9.98 10.68
C HIS A 20 26.56 10.97 11.72
N GLY A 21 25.95 11.10 12.90
CA GLY A 21 26.47 11.89 14.01
C GLY A 21 26.30 13.42 13.89
N GLY A 22 25.49 13.90 12.95
CA GLY A 22 25.33 15.32 12.64
C GLY A 22 23.89 15.82 12.82
N LEU A 23 23.44 16.02 14.07
CA LEU A 23 22.26 16.87 14.30
C LEU A 23 22.69 18.34 14.46
N PRO A 24 21.94 19.31 13.87
CA PRO A 24 22.13 20.72 14.15
C PRO A 24 22.12 20.99 15.67
N PRO A 25 22.90 21.95 16.20
CA PRO A 25 23.00 22.22 17.63
C PRO A 25 21.64 22.43 18.33
N ALA A 26 20.65 23.01 17.62
CA ALA A 26 19.29 23.19 18.12
C ALA A 26 18.55 21.86 18.41
N LEU A 27 18.93 20.77 17.73
CA LEU A 27 18.33 19.44 17.85
C LEU A 27 19.19 18.46 18.66
N ALA A 28 20.37 18.88 19.14
CA ALA A 28 21.31 18.02 19.85
C ALA A 28 20.67 17.33 21.08
N ASN A 29 19.77 18.01 21.79
CA ASN A 29 19.04 17.46 22.92
C ASN A 29 18.02 16.38 22.51
N MET A 30 17.46 16.47 21.30
CA MET A 30 16.51 15.49 20.76
C MET A 30 17.21 14.20 20.32
N GLY A 31 18.52 14.26 20.03
CA GLY A 31 19.34 13.09 19.70
C GLY A 31 19.27 11.95 20.71
N LYS A 32 19.05 12.27 22.00
CA LYS A 32 18.94 11.28 23.10
C LYS A 32 17.72 10.37 23.00
N HIS A 33 16.67 10.81 22.31
CA HIS A 33 15.40 10.10 22.16
C HIS A 33 14.99 10.03 20.68
N ALA A 34 15.96 10.04 19.77
CA ALA A 34 15.68 10.27 18.36
C ALA A 34 14.90 9.12 17.72
N PHE A 35 15.21 7.86 18.04
CA PHE A 35 14.43 6.72 17.54
C PHE A 35 13.06 6.68 18.18
N LEU A 36 12.92 7.02 19.47
CA LEU A 36 11.62 7.14 20.10
C LEU A 36 10.76 8.20 19.40
N ILE A 37 11.30 9.40 19.17
CA ILE A 37 10.60 10.50 18.50
C ILE A 37 10.22 10.11 17.07
N TYR A 38 11.16 9.56 16.30
CA TYR A 38 10.91 9.08 14.93
C TYR A 38 9.78 8.03 14.91
N SER A 39 9.87 7.04 15.81
CA SER A 39 8.91 5.93 15.87
C SER A 39 7.53 6.39 16.30
N ILE A 40 7.43 7.33 17.25
CA ILE A 40 6.15 7.93 17.67
C ILE A 40 5.53 8.71 16.51
N LEU A 41 6.30 9.55 15.82
CA LEU A 41 5.80 10.31 14.68
C LEU A 41 5.30 9.39 13.57
N LEU A 42 6.10 8.38 13.21
CA LEU A 42 5.73 7.38 12.22
C LEU A 42 4.49 6.59 12.64
N LEU A 43 4.40 6.17 13.91
CA LEU A 43 3.27 5.41 14.46
C LEU A 43 1.99 6.23 14.42
N ILE A 44 2.02 7.48 14.93
CA ILE A 44 0.85 8.36 14.96
C ILE A 44 0.34 8.61 13.54
N LEU A 45 1.24 8.94 12.61
CA LEU A 45 0.88 9.19 11.21
C LEU A 45 0.29 7.94 10.56
N SER A 46 0.92 6.78 10.74
CA SER A 46 0.46 5.51 10.17
C SER A 46 -0.90 5.10 10.72
N VAL A 47 -1.14 5.29 12.02
CA VAL A 47 -2.46 5.05 12.63
C VAL A 47 -3.50 6.02 12.10
N ILE A 48 -3.20 7.32 12.02
CA ILE A 48 -4.15 8.30 11.46
C ILE A 48 -4.51 7.94 10.01
N LEU A 49 -3.53 7.52 9.21
CA LEU A 49 -3.75 7.07 7.85
C LEU A 49 -4.60 5.81 7.79
N ALA A 50 -4.26 4.79 8.59
CA ALA A 50 -5.02 3.56 8.66
C ALA A 50 -6.49 3.85 9.02
N MET A 51 -6.74 4.71 10.01
CA MET A 51 -8.09 5.12 10.39
C MET A 51 -8.82 5.89 9.29
N ARG A 52 -8.12 6.74 8.53
CA ARG A 52 -8.70 7.43 7.35
C ARG A 52 -9.03 6.44 6.24
N ILE A 53 -8.16 5.48 5.95
CA ILE A 53 -8.38 4.46 4.92
C ILE A 53 -9.51 3.51 5.35
N ILE A 54 -9.64 3.17 6.63
CA ILE A 54 -10.78 2.40 7.15
C ILE A 54 -12.09 3.12 6.82
N LYS A 55 -12.19 4.43 7.10
CA LYS A 55 -13.39 5.23 6.77
C LYS A 55 -13.63 5.30 5.26
N LEU A 56 -12.58 5.55 4.48
CA LEU A 56 -12.65 5.59 3.02
C LEU A 56 -13.16 4.24 2.46
N HIS A 57 -12.61 3.12 2.94
CA HIS A 57 -13.02 1.77 2.57
C HIS A 57 -14.49 1.51 2.88
N GLY A 58 -14.97 1.95 4.06
CA GLY A 58 -16.39 1.91 4.40
C GLY A 58 -17.25 2.66 3.40
N GLY A 59 -16.87 3.89 3.06
CA GLY A 59 -17.55 4.71 2.05
C GLY A 59 -17.59 4.05 0.66
N MET A 60 -16.46 3.50 0.20
CA MET A 60 -16.41 2.76 -1.07
C MET A 60 -17.26 1.49 -1.05
N THR A 61 -17.36 0.80 0.09
CA THR A 61 -18.23 -0.37 0.23
C THR A 61 -19.69 0.04 0.07
N ILE A 62 -20.11 1.12 0.74
CA ILE A 62 -21.47 1.66 0.64
C ILE A 62 -21.77 2.11 -0.81
N ASN A 63 -20.89 2.93 -1.39
CA ASN A 63 -21.03 3.42 -2.76
C ASN A 63 -21.08 2.28 -3.77
N GLY A 64 -20.25 1.24 -3.62
CA GLY A 64 -20.24 0.08 -4.51
C GLY A 64 -21.56 -0.69 -4.47
N VAL A 65 -22.16 -0.86 -3.29
CA VAL A 65 -23.48 -1.49 -3.12
C VAL A 65 -24.57 -0.64 -3.77
N PHE A 66 -24.56 0.67 -3.52
CA PHE A 66 -25.57 1.60 -4.07
C PHE A 66 -25.49 1.69 -5.58
N TYR A 67 -24.28 1.88 -6.13
CA TYR A 67 -24.04 1.90 -7.57
C TYR A 67 -24.45 0.58 -8.22
N SER A 68 -24.10 -0.57 -7.63
CA SER A 68 -24.54 -1.87 -8.14
C SER A 68 -26.07 -2.01 -8.14
N LYS A 69 -26.77 -1.41 -7.18
CA LYS A 69 -28.23 -1.42 -7.14
C LYS A 69 -28.82 -0.54 -8.24
N ILE A 70 -28.26 0.65 -8.47
CA ILE A 70 -28.67 1.55 -9.56
C ILE A 70 -28.52 0.86 -10.92
N ILE A 71 -27.37 0.24 -11.20
CA ILE A 71 -27.14 -0.45 -12.48
C ILE A 71 -28.11 -1.64 -12.65
N LEU A 72 -28.40 -2.38 -11.58
CA LEU A 72 -29.36 -3.49 -11.62
C LEU A 72 -30.76 -3.00 -12.02
N GLU A 73 -31.23 -1.88 -11.46
CA GLU A 73 -32.51 -1.26 -11.81
C GLU A 73 -32.52 -0.71 -13.25
N HIS A 74 -31.36 -0.35 -13.80
CA HIS A 74 -31.21 0.06 -15.21
C HIS A 74 -31.07 -1.13 -16.19
N GLY A 75 -31.34 -2.35 -15.75
CA GLY A 75 -31.47 -3.53 -16.61
C GLY A 75 -30.20 -4.35 -16.81
N ASP A 76 -29.07 -4.02 -16.16
CA ASP A 76 -27.89 -4.89 -16.18
C ASP A 76 -28.05 -6.04 -15.18
N SER A 77 -28.51 -7.18 -15.69
CA SER A 77 -28.65 -8.44 -14.94
C SER A 77 -27.36 -8.97 -14.30
N LYS A 78 -26.18 -8.42 -14.63
CA LYS A 78 -24.90 -8.83 -14.02
C LYS A 78 -24.56 -8.06 -12.74
N ALA A 79 -25.28 -6.97 -12.46
CA ALA A 79 -25.06 -6.20 -11.24
C ALA A 79 -25.64 -6.94 -10.03
N ASP A 80 -24.83 -7.11 -8.98
CA ASP A 80 -25.22 -7.83 -7.77
C ASP A 80 -24.76 -7.05 -6.53
N PRO A 81 -25.67 -6.33 -5.87
CA PRO A 81 -25.37 -5.55 -4.68
C PRO A 81 -24.83 -6.39 -3.52
N ILE A 82 -25.23 -7.67 -3.41
CA ILE A 82 -24.75 -8.57 -2.36
C ILE A 82 -23.28 -8.89 -2.61
N LYS A 83 -22.94 -9.22 -3.86
CA LYS A 83 -21.55 -9.49 -4.25
C LYS A 83 -20.66 -8.25 -4.13
N ALA A 84 -21.18 -7.07 -4.48
CA ALA A 84 -20.50 -5.79 -4.32
C ALA A 84 -20.21 -5.46 -2.84
N SER A 85 -21.01 -5.99 -1.91
CA SER A 85 -20.84 -5.76 -0.48
C SER A 85 -19.70 -6.57 0.16
N TYR A 86 -19.21 -7.63 -0.49
CA TYR A 86 -18.19 -8.49 0.11
C TYR A 86 -16.81 -7.82 0.15
N LEU A 87 -16.07 -8.14 1.21
CA LEU A 87 -14.70 -7.67 1.35
C LEU A 87 -13.84 -8.14 0.18
N ASN A 88 -13.41 -7.19 -0.64
CA ASN A 88 -12.37 -7.46 -1.61
C ASN A 88 -11.02 -7.38 -0.89
N TRP A 89 -10.56 -8.51 -0.36
CA TRP A 89 -9.23 -8.67 0.28
C TRP A 89 -8.07 -8.16 -0.55
N SER A 90 -8.35 -8.08 -1.83
CA SER A 90 -7.37 -7.79 -2.83
C SER A 90 -7.65 -6.44 -3.47
N GLY A 91 -8.72 -5.73 -3.09
CA GLY A 91 -9.04 -4.38 -3.57
C GLY A 91 -7.99 -3.34 -3.17
N VAL A 92 -7.93 -2.25 -3.93
CA VAL A 92 -6.97 -1.14 -3.75
C VAL A 92 -7.01 -0.60 -2.32
N SER A 93 -8.21 -0.38 -1.79
CA SER A 93 -8.43 0.17 -0.46
C SER A 93 -7.99 -0.77 0.67
N THR A 94 -8.21 -2.08 0.51
CA THR A 94 -7.71 -3.09 1.44
C THR A 94 -6.18 -3.17 1.38
N GLY A 95 -5.59 -3.09 0.18
CA GLY A 95 -4.13 -3.04 0.00
C GLY A 95 -3.52 -1.83 0.73
N LEU A 96 -4.03 -0.63 0.47
CA LEU A 96 -3.59 0.59 1.15
C LEU A 96 -3.74 0.50 2.68
N PHE A 97 -4.84 -0.08 3.16
CA PHE A 97 -5.03 -0.30 4.59
C PHE A 97 -3.93 -1.23 5.15
N LEU A 98 -3.71 -2.39 4.52
CA LEU A 98 -2.70 -3.36 4.96
C LEU A 98 -1.29 -2.73 4.99
N LEU A 99 -0.95 -1.91 4.00
CA LEU A 99 0.32 -1.18 4.00
C LEU A 99 0.45 -0.29 5.23
N THR A 100 -0.54 0.59 5.46
CA THR A 100 -0.51 1.50 6.62
C THR A 100 -0.58 0.80 7.97
N ALA A 101 -1.23 -0.38 8.04
CA ALA A 101 -1.26 -1.20 9.24
C ALA A 101 0.10 -1.86 9.52
N VAL A 102 0.82 -2.28 8.48
CA VAL A 102 2.19 -2.78 8.60
C VAL A 102 3.14 -1.66 9.02
N ASP A 103 3.02 -0.47 8.44
CA ASP A 103 3.82 0.70 8.84
C ASP A 103 3.62 1.03 10.32
N ALA A 104 2.36 1.04 10.78
CA ALA A 104 2.03 1.25 12.18
C ALA A 104 2.58 0.15 13.08
N ALA A 105 2.49 -1.12 12.67
CA ALA A 105 3.04 -2.24 13.43
C ALA A 105 4.56 -2.14 13.60
N LEU A 106 5.28 -1.86 12.50
CA LEU A 106 6.74 -1.71 12.53
C LEU A 106 7.18 -0.46 13.30
N ALA A 107 6.43 0.64 13.20
CA ALA A 107 6.68 1.83 14.02
C ALA A 107 6.47 1.55 15.52
N ALA A 108 5.45 0.75 15.88
CA ALA A 108 5.24 0.32 17.26
C ALA A 108 6.38 -0.58 17.75
N MET A 109 6.94 -1.44 16.89
CA MET A 109 8.12 -2.24 17.19
C MET A 109 9.32 -1.36 17.54
N LEU A 110 9.62 -0.38 16.69
CA LEU A 110 10.74 0.56 16.91
C LEU A 110 10.52 1.40 18.16
N CYS A 111 9.28 1.83 18.43
CA CYS A 111 8.92 2.54 19.66
C CYS A 111 9.18 1.68 20.90
N ALA A 112 8.78 0.39 20.88
CA ALA A 112 9.01 -0.54 21.97
C ALA A 112 10.51 -0.77 22.23
N LEU A 113 11.31 -0.93 21.16
CA LEU A 113 12.76 -1.06 21.27
C LEU A 113 13.41 0.21 21.83
N ALA A 114 12.93 1.39 21.45
CA ALA A 114 13.44 2.68 21.93
C ALA A 114 13.21 2.90 23.43
N ILE A 115 12.15 2.32 24.01
CA ILE A 115 11.95 2.30 25.46
C ILE A 115 12.58 1.07 26.14
N LYS A 116 13.50 0.39 25.44
CA LYS A 116 14.32 -0.74 25.92
C LYS A 116 13.56 -2.02 26.26
N LEU A 117 12.43 -2.28 25.58
CA LEU A 117 11.83 -3.62 25.63
C LEU A 117 12.74 -4.64 24.94
N VAL A 118 12.67 -5.88 25.41
CA VAL A 118 13.35 -7.01 24.78
C VAL A 118 12.68 -7.31 23.42
N TRP A 119 13.45 -7.82 22.45
CA TRP A 119 13.00 -8.09 21.08
C TRP A 119 11.68 -8.86 20.97
N ILE A 120 11.51 -9.88 21.80
CA ILE A 120 10.27 -10.69 21.81
C ILE A 120 9.08 -9.81 22.18
N SER A 121 9.20 -9.00 23.23
CA SER A 121 8.14 -8.08 23.66
C SER A 121 7.86 -7.02 22.60
N ALA A 122 8.90 -6.47 21.96
CA ALA A 122 8.72 -5.52 20.86
C ALA A 122 8.00 -6.13 19.65
N ALA A 123 8.32 -7.38 19.29
CA ALA A 123 7.64 -8.12 18.23
C ALA A 123 6.16 -8.38 18.60
N ILE A 124 5.87 -8.72 19.85
CA ILE A 124 4.49 -8.87 20.35
C ILE A 124 3.73 -7.54 20.24
N THR A 125 4.36 -6.41 20.62
CA THR A 125 3.76 -5.08 20.47
C THR A 125 3.44 -4.77 19.00
N SER A 126 4.36 -5.06 18.08
CA SER A 126 4.17 -4.90 16.65
C SER A 126 2.95 -5.67 16.14
N VAL A 127 2.92 -6.99 16.41
CA VAL A 127 1.82 -7.87 15.99
C VAL A 127 0.50 -7.42 16.63
N GLY A 128 0.52 -7.05 17.91
CA GLY A 128 -0.66 -6.56 18.63
C GLY A 128 -1.27 -5.32 17.98
N VAL A 129 -0.47 -4.31 17.64
CA VAL A 129 -0.95 -3.10 16.94
C VAL A 129 -1.54 -3.45 15.58
N GLY A 130 -0.87 -4.30 14.80
CA GLY A 130 -1.38 -4.74 13.49
C GLY A 130 -2.73 -5.47 13.59
N LEU A 131 -2.87 -6.38 14.55
CA LEU A 131 -4.12 -7.12 14.78
C LEU A 131 -5.26 -6.22 15.27
N ILE A 132 -4.97 -5.23 16.14
CA ILE A 132 -5.96 -4.25 16.57
C ILE A 132 -6.49 -3.44 15.38
N LEU A 133 -5.59 -2.93 14.53
CA LEU A 133 -5.98 -2.18 13.33
C LEU A 133 -6.80 -3.06 12.38
N LEU A 134 -6.37 -4.31 12.14
CA LEU A 134 -7.10 -5.25 11.30
C LEU A 134 -8.50 -5.53 11.84
N GLY A 135 -8.64 -5.71 13.16
CA GLY A 135 -9.93 -5.89 13.81
C GLY A 135 -10.85 -4.67 13.62
N LEU A 136 -10.32 -3.46 13.75
CA LEU A 136 -11.06 -2.22 13.50
C LEU A 136 -11.51 -2.11 12.04
N PHE A 137 -10.63 -2.45 11.09
CA PHE A 137 -10.95 -2.46 9.66
C PHE A 137 -12.07 -3.43 9.33
N LEU A 138 -11.98 -4.68 9.80
CA LEU A 138 -12.99 -5.70 9.55
C LEU A 138 -14.33 -5.34 10.19
N ARG A 139 -14.31 -4.82 11.42
CA ARG A 139 -15.51 -4.33 12.11
C ARG A 139 -16.17 -3.20 11.33
N ASN A 140 -15.40 -2.23 10.85
CA ASN A 140 -15.93 -1.12 10.08
C ASN A 140 -16.51 -1.58 8.73
N HIS A 141 -15.80 -2.45 8.01
CA HIS A 141 -16.30 -3.04 6.76
C HIS A 141 -17.63 -3.77 6.98
N HIS A 142 -17.74 -4.57 8.04
CA HIS A 142 -18.98 -5.24 8.39
C HIS A 142 -20.12 -4.25 8.67
N GLY A 143 -19.85 -3.19 9.44
CA GLY A 143 -20.82 -2.13 9.71
C GLY A 143 -21.29 -1.42 8.43
N SER A 144 -20.36 -1.03 7.56
CA SER A 144 -20.67 -0.40 6.27
C SER A 144 -21.48 -1.32 5.34
N ARG A 145 -21.12 -2.60 5.29
CA ARG A 145 -21.86 -3.62 4.53
C ARG A 145 -23.30 -3.75 5.02
N THR A 146 -23.49 -3.95 6.32
CA THR A 146 -24.83 -4.12 6.91
C THR A 146 -25.70 -2.90 6.67
N PHE A 147 -25.16 -1.70 6.94
CA PHE A 147 -25.84 -0.45 6.66
C PHE A 147 -26.26 -0.32 5.19
N ALA A 148 -25.34 -0.59 4.26
CA ALA A 148 -25.62 -0.42 2.83
C ALA A 148 -26.72 -1.37 2.35
N LEU A 149 -26.67 -2.65 2.77
CA LEU A 149 -27.66 -3.66 2.40
C LEU A 149 -29.05 -3.36 2.98
N GLU A 150 -29.12 -2.93 4.25
CA GLU A 150 -30.38 -2.50 4.87
C GLU A 150 -30.96 -1.25 4.22
N TYR A 151 -30.11 -0.33 3.77
CA TYR A 151 -30.57 0.88 3.09
C TYR A 151 -31.20 0.55 1.73
N ILE A 152 -30.50 -0.22 0.88
CA ILE A 152 -31.00 -0.54 -0.46
C ILE A 152 -32.25 -1.43 -0.47
N SER A 153 -32.50 -2.20 0.60
CA SER A 153 -33.74 -2.98 0.70
C SER A 153 -34.97 -2.11 0.92
N ASN A 154 -34.78 -0.88 1.40
CA ASN A 154 -35.87 0.05 1.74
C ASN A 154 -35.93 1.26 0.79
N ALA A 155 -34.92 1.47 -0.04
CA ALA A 155 -34.82 2.64 -0.91
C ALA A 155 -35.62 2.46 -2.21
N VAL A 156 -36.37 3.49 -2.58
CA VAL A 156 -36.92 3.66 -3.94
C VAL A 156 -35.91 4.48 -4.73
N ILE A 157 -35.42 3.92 -5.84
CA ILE A 157 -34.40 4.56 -6.67
C ILE A 157 -35.10 5.24 -7.85
N GLU A 158 -34.88 6.55 -7.98
CA GLU A 158 -35.33 7.30 -9.14
C GLU A 158 -34.51 6.92 -10.40
N PRO A 159 -35.11 6.93 -11.59
CA PRO A 159 -34.39 6.65 -12.83
C PRO A 159 -33.30 7.71 -13.07
N VAL A 160 -32.09 7.25 -13.38
CA VAL A 160 -30.90 8.09 -13.60
C VAL A 160 -30.66 8.20 -15.11
N HIS A 161 -30.28 9.38 -15.60
CA HIS A 161 -30.01 9.57 -17.03
C HIS A 161 -28.68 8.92 -17.45
N SER A 162 -28.59 8.42 -18.69
CA SER A 162 -27.38 7.75 -19.21
C SER A 162 -26.16 8.68 -19.26
N GLU A 163 -26.36 9.97 -19.55
CA GLU A 163 -25.29 10.98 -19.56
C GLU A 163 -24.63 11.13 -18.18
N GLU A 164 -25.40 11.07 -17.10
CA GLU A 164 -24.86 11.15 -15.73
C GLU A 164 -24.00 9.93 -15.38
N ILE A 165 -24.33 8.77 -15.95
CA ILE A 165 -23.54 7.55 -15.79
C ILE A 165 -22.23 7.66 -16.58
N GLU A 166 -22.27 8.17 -17.81
CA GLU A 166 -21.09 8.37 -18.65
C GLU A 166 -20.12 9.39 -18.05
N ASP A 167 -20.64 10.53 -17.56
CA ASP A 167 -19.85 11.55 -16.86
C ASP A 167 -19.21 10.98 -15.59
N HIS A 168 -19.95 10.17 -14.82
CA HIS A 168 -19.41 9.49 -13.64
C HIS A 168 -18.27 8.52 -13.99
N LEU A 169 -18.40 7.77 -15.09
CA LEU A 169 -17.36 6.86 -15.57
C LEU A 169 -16.12 7.61 -16.06
N ALA A 170 -16.29 8.72 -16.79
CA ALA A 170 -15.20 9.55 -17.28
C ALA A 170 -14.40 10.18 -16.12
N HIS A 171 -15.08 10.72 -15.10
CA HIS A 171 -14.43 11.21 -13.89
C HIS A 171 -13.70 10.09 -13.13
N SER A 172 -14.31 8.90 -13.02
CA SER A 172 -13.69 7.75 -12.37
C SER A 172 -12.38 7.32 -13.04
N LEU A 173 -12.27 7.45 -14.36
CA LEU A 173 -11.03 7.17 -15.10
C LEU A 173 -9.94 8.19 -14.80
N GLN A 174 -10.29 9.48 -14.79
CA GLN A 174 -9.36 10.54 -14.45
C GLN A 174 -8.81 10.35 -13.03
N ASP A 175 -9.69 10.06 -12.08
CA ASP A 175 -9.33 9.81 -10.68
C ASP A 175 -8.45 8.57 -10.55
N ALA A 176 -8.77 7.48 -11.25
CA ALA A 176 -7.96 6.26 -11.25
C ALA A 176 -6.53 6.51 -11.75
N ASN A 177 -6.35 7.33 -12.79
CA ASN A 177 -5.02 7.68 -13.30
C ASN A 177 -4.21 8.50 -12.28
N GLN A 178 -4.85 9.49 -11.63
CA GLN A 178 -4.19 10.27 -10.58
C GLN A 178 -3.79 9.40 -9.38
N ASP A 179 -4.65 8.46 -8.99
CA ASP A 179 -4.38 7.52 -7.91
C ASP A 179 -3.24 6.55 -8.25
N MET A 180 -3.13 6.09 -9.51
CA MET A 180 -2.00 5.26 -9.94
C MET A 180 -0.67 5.98 -9.78
N ILE A 181 -0.58 7.23 -10.25
CA ILE A 181 0.62 8.07 -10.07
C ILE A 181 0.90 8.28 -8.57
N GLY A 182 -0.15 8.55 -7.80
CA GLY A 182 -0.07 8.72 -6.35
C GLY A 182 0.50 7.50 -5.64
N ILE A 183 0.03 6.29 -5.97
CA ILE A 183 0.52 5.02 -5.39
C ILE A 183 1.98 4.80 -5.74
N THR A 184 2.35 4.96 -7.01
CA THR A 184 3.74 4.75 -7.46
C THR A 184 4.70 5.74 -6.81
N GLY A 185 4.33 7.02 -6.75
CA GLY A 185 5.14 8.04 -6.06
C GLY A 185 5.25 7.76 -4.56
N PHE A 186 4.16 7.37 -3.91
CA PHE A 186 4.15 7.06 -2.48
C PHE A 186 5.05 5.86 -2.14
N VAL A 187 4.93 4.76 -2.88
CA VAL A 187 5.76 3.57 -2.70
C VAL A 187 7.23 3.89 -2.97
N GLY A 188 7.52 4.66 -4.03
CA GLY A 188 8.88 5.11 -4.34
C GLY A 188 9.52 5.92 -3.21
N LEU A 189 8.76 6.80 -2.56
CA LEU A 189 9.26 7.60 -1.44
C LEU A 189 9.50 6.78 -0.16
N ILE A 190 8.62 5.84 0.16
CA ILE A 190 8.86 4.92 1.30
C ILE A 190 10.12 4.10 1.04
N LEU A 191 10.26 3.54 -0.15
CA LEU A 191 11.43 2.74 -0.52
C LEU A 191 12.71 3.56 -0.52
N PHE A 192 12.67 4.79 -1.05
CA PHE A 192 13.78 5.72 -0.94
C PHE A 192 14.20 5.92 0.53
N SER A 193 13.24 6.18 1.42
CA SER A 193 13.53 6.37 2.84
C SER A 193 14.13 5.11 3.48
N VAL A 194 13.61 3.94 3.15
CA VAL A 194 14.15 2.67 3.64
C VAL A 194 15.58 2.43 3.15
N MET A 195 15.86 2.65 1.87
CA MET A 195 17.19 2.48 1.29
C MET A 195 18.21 3.47 1.87
N GLU A 196 17.79 4.71 2.07
CA GLU A 196 18.62 5.73 2.73
C GLU A 196 18.97 5.28 4.16
N ASN A 197 17.98 4.83 4.94
CA ASN A 197 18.22 4.32 6.29
C ASN A 197 19.15 3.11 6.31
N LEU A 198 18.95 2.14 5.41
CA LEU A 198 19.82 0.97 5.27
C LEU A 198 21.27 1.38 4.95
N SER A 199 21.47 2.40 4.11
CA SER A 199 22.81 2.91 3.80
C SER A 199 23.50 3.53 5.02
N GLY A 200 22.76 4.28 5.84
CA GLY A 200 23.29 4.91 7.05
C GLY A 200 23.60 3.92 8.20
N LEU A 201 23.11 2.68 8.15
CA LEU A 201 23.44 1.67 9.15
C LEU A 201 24.94 1.29 9.16
N GLY A 202 25.65 1.46 8.03
CA GLY A 202 27.07 1.15 7.90
C GLY A 202 27.98 2.03 8.77
N ASP A 203 27.54 3.25 9.08
CA ASP A 203 28.36 4.29 9.72
C ASP A 203 27.96 4.57 11.18
N ILE A 204 27.20 3.67 11.81
CA ILE A 204 26.60 3.86 13.15
C ILE A 204 27.60 3.90 14.32
N SER A 205 28.90 3.91 14.02
CA SER A 205 30.00 3.89 14.99
C SER A 205 29.89 5.06 15.98
N GLY A 206 29.60 4.74 17.24
CA GLY A 206 29.46 5.74 18.32
C GLY A 206 28.04 6.11 18.72
N TYR A 207 27.00 5.51 18.13
CA TYR A 207 25.62 5.71 18.60
C TYR A 207 25.44 5.17 20.04
N LYS A 208 24.98 6.02 20.97
CA LYS A 208 24.90 5.72 22.42
C LYS A 208 23.53 5.99 23.04
N TYR A 209 22.50 6.22 22.24
CA TYR A 209 21.23 6.74 22.75
C TYR A 209 20.20 5.63 23.04
N ASP A 210 18.92 5.96 22.97
CA ASP A 210 17.76 5.18 23.44
C ASP A 210 17.67 3.73 22.94
N ILE A 211 18.12 3.43 21.72
CA ILE A 211 18.35 2.06 21.23
C ILE A 211 19.86 1.75 21.24
N ALA A 212 20.25 0.58 21.76
CA ALA A 212 21.66 0.18 21.74
C ALA A 212 22.15 -0.02 20.29
N ALA A 213 23.34 0.49 19.96
CA ALA A 213 23.92 0.34 18.61
C ALA A 213 23.96 -1.13 18.15
N SER A 214 24.27 -2.05 19.06
CA SER A 214 24.27 -3.49 18.77
C SER A 214 22.91 -4.00 18.28
N GLN A 215 21.80 -3.51 18.84
CA GLN A 215 20.44 -3.89 18.44
C GLN A 215 20.06 -3.32 17.07
N ILE A 216 20.50 -2.09 16.78
CA ILE A 216 20.28 -1.46 15.47
C ILE A 216 21.04 -2.24 14.40
N THR A 217 22.31 -2.60 14.66
CA THR A 217 23.11 -3.38 13.71
C THR A 217 22.58 -4.80 13.51
N SER A 218 22.10 -5.47 14.57
CA SER A 218 21.69 -6.87 14.48
C SER A 218 20.31 -7.05 13.85
N HIS A 219 19.44 -6.05 13.91
CA HIS A 219 18.04 -6.21 13.48
C HIS A 219 17.47 -5.09 12.62
N GLY A 220 18.12 -3.92 12.56
CA GLY A 220 17.76 -2.84 11.65
C GLY A 220 17.65 -3.31 10.19
N PRO A 221 18.64 -4.05 9.64
CA PRO A 221 18.57 -4.56 8.28
C PRO A 221 17.32 -5.41 8.02
N LEU A 222 16.94 -6.28 8.96
CA LEU A 222 15.77 -7.14 8.86
C LEU A 222 14.46 -6.31 8.84
N VAL A 223 14.32 -5.37 9.80
CA VAL A 223 13.12 -4.53 9.95
C VAL A 223 12.90 -3.67 8.70
N TYR A 224 13.94 -2.97 8.26
CA TYR A 224 13.87 -2.08 7.10
C TYR A 224 13.67 -2.85 5.79
N SER A 225 14.38 -3.97 5.57
CA SER A 225 14.19 -4.77 4.35
C SER A 225 12.79 -5.40 4.28
N THR A 226 12.23 -5.79 5.42
CA THR A 226 10.84 -6.30 5.50
C THR A 226 9.83 -5.21 5.12
N LEU A 227 10.01 -3.99 5.63
CA LEU A 227 9.18 -2.85 5.27
C LEU A 227 9.22 -2.55 3.77
N ALA A 228 10.42 -2.49 3.19
CA ALA A 228 10.61 -2.29 1.75
C ALA A 228 9.88 -3.37 0.93
N LEU A 229 10.05 -4.64 1.30
CA LEU A 229 9.44 -5.75 0.58
C LEU A 229 7.91 -5.68 0.62
N ILE A 230 7.32 -5.48 1.80
CA ILE A 230 5.86 -5.39 1.93
C ILE A 230 5.32 -4.19 1.15
N THR A 231 5.98 -3.04 1.25
CA THR A 231 5.60 -1.82 0.51
C THR A 231 5.60 -2.07 -0.99
N ALA A 232 6.65 -2.69 -1.52
CA ALA A 232 6.75 -3.00 -2.94
C ALA A 232 5.68 -4.02 -3.38
N VAL A 233 5.43 -5.08 -2.61
CA VAL A 233 4.38 -6.08 -2.91
C VAL A 233 3.01 -5.42 -2.95
N VAL A 234 2.64 -4.71 -1.89
CA VAL A 234 1.32 -4.09 -1.77
C VAL A 234 1.13 -3.02 -2.82
N GLY A 235 2.17 -2.19 -3.06
CA GLY A 235 2.20 -1.22 -4.14
C GLY A 235 1.93 -1.84 -5.50
N THR A 236 2.67 -2.91 -5.84
CA THR A 236 2.53 -3.63 -7.12
C THR A 236 1.13 -4.22 -7.31
N ILE A 237 0.57 -4.85 -6.27
CA ILE A 237 -0.76 -5.44 -6.32
C ILE A 237 -1.83 -4.37 -6.50
N THR A 238 -1.74 -3.29 -5.74
CA THR A 238 -2.68 -2.16 -5.74
C THR A 238 -2.67 -1.49 -7.11
N TYR A 239 -1.48 -1.17 -7.60
CA TYR A 239 -1.26 -0.55 -8.90
C TYR A 239 -1.86 -1.36 -10.06
N ARG A 240 -1.53 -2.65 -10.14
CA ARG A 240 -2.05 -3.55 -11.19
C ARG A 240 -3.57 -3.59 -11.21
N ARG A 241 -4.21 -3.53 -10.04
CA ARG A 241 -5.67 -3.62 -9.95
C ARG A 241 -6.35 -2.35 -10.37
N LEU A 242 -5.80 -1.22 -9.98
CA LEU A 242 -6.28 0.07 -10.43
C LEU A 242 -6.14 0.18 -11.95
N ALA A 243 -5.02 -0.28 -12.52
CA ALA A 243 -4.82 -0.34 -13.97
C ALA A 243 -5.87 -1.19 -14.69
N VAL A 244 -6.18 -2.39 -14.17
CA VAL A 244 -7.21 -3.27 -14.77
C VAL A 244 -8.59 -2.62 -14.67
N ALA A 245 -8.94 -2.05 -13.51
CA ALA A 245 -10.23 -1.40 -13.31
C ALA A 245 -10.40 -0.18 -14.22
N ALA A 246 -9.36 0.66 -14.34
CA ALA A 246 -9.36 1.77 -15.27
C ALA A 246 -9.51 1.30 -16.72
N GLY A 247 -8.80 0.26 -17.14
CA GLY A 247 -8.97 -0.27 -18.49
C GLY A 247 -10.36 -0.86 -18.75
N GLU A 248 -10.96 -1.55 -17.78
CA GLU A 248 -12.35 -2.02 -17.89
C GLU A 248 -13.35 -0.86 -18.00
N LEU A 249 -13.14 0.25 -17.29
CA LEU A 249 -13.95 1.46 -17.41
C LEU A 249 -13.78 2.14 -18.77
N SER A 250 -12.55 2.20 -19.30
CA SER A 250 -12.28 2.77 -20.63
C SER A 250 -13.05 2.03 -21.72
N LEU A 251 -13.04 0.70 -21.67
CA LEU A 251 -13.77 -0.15 -22.63
C LEU A 251 -15.29 -0.01 -22.56
N LYS A 252 -15.83 0.46 -21.42
CA LYS A 252 -17.27 0.74 -21.29
C LYS A 252 -17.66 2.06 -21.98
N LEU A 253 -16.78 3.05 -21.97
CA LEU A 253 -16.99 4.33 -22.65
C LEU A 253 -16.76 4.21 -24.16
N ASP A 254 -15.70 3.50 -24.57
CA ASP A 254 -15.41 3.23 -25.97
C ASP A 254 -14.95 1.78 -26.15
N SER A 255 -15.80 0.96 -26.75
CA SER A 255 -15.52 -0.46 -27.03
C SER A 255 -14.37 -0.69 -28.02
N THR A 256 -14.00 0.34 -28.80
CA THR A 256 -12.90 0.29 -29.76
C THR A 256 -11.58 0.77 -29.17
N ASP A 257 -11.61 1.33 -27.95
CA ASP A 257 -10.39 1.68 -27.25
C ASP A 257 -9.58 0.43 -26.92
N ASN A 258 -8.26 0.57 -26.97
CA ASN A 258 -7.34 -0.47 -26.54
C ASN A 258 -6.55 0.04 -25.34
N PRO A 259 -7.18 0.14 -24.15
CA PRO A 259 -6.56 0.68 -22.96
C PRO A 259 -5.42 -0.21 -22.44
N PHE A 260 -5.24 -1.38 -23.05
CA PHE A 260 -4.21 -2.36 -22.74
C PHE A 260 -3.07 -2.41 -23.78
N SER A 261 -3.07 -1.47 -24.74
CA SER A 261 -2.01 -1.30 -25.73
C SER A 261 -0.67 -0.92 -25.09
N PRO A 262 0.43 -1.63 -25.37
CA PRO A 262 1.76 -1.34 -24.81
C PRO A 262 2.27 0.10 -25.01
N MET A 263 1.74 0.84 -26.01
CA MET A 263 2.20 2.20 -26.34
C MET A 263 1.36 3.34 -25.74
N ARG A 264 0.10 3.10 -25.34
CA ARG A 264 -0.69 4.09 -24.54
C ARG A 264 -0.54 3.86 -23.03
N LEU A 265 0.05 2.72 -22.67
CA LEU A 265 0.44 2.29 -21.33
C LEU A 265 1.85 2.74 -20.91
N THR A 266 2.54 3.65 -21.60
CA THR A 266 3.94 3.93 -21.28
C THR A 266 4.15 4.34 -19.82
N ASP A 267 3.26 5.15 -19.25
CA ASP A 267 3.34 5.52 -17.83
C ASP A 267 2.90 4.38 -16.89
N THR A 268 1.94 3.55 -17.34
CA THR A 268 1.37 2.49 -16.52
C THR A 268 2.20 1.21 -16.48
N ALA A 269 2.73 0.79 -17.62
CA ALA A 269 3.71 -0.28 -17.72
C ALA A 269 5.03 0.11 -17.06
N LEU A 270 5.51 1.35 -17.23
CA LEU A 270 6.73 1.83 -16.58
C LEU A 270 6.57 1.87 -15.05
N GLY A 271 5.44 2.41 -14.55
CA GLY A 271 5.15 2.42 -13.12
C GLY A 271 5.08 1.02 -12.52
N TYR A 272 4.46 0.06 -13.23
CA TYR A 272 4.42 -1.33 -12.81
C TYR A 272 5.81 -2.00 -12.83
N LEU A 273 6.59 -1.80 -13.89
CA LEU A 273 7.95 -2.31 -14.01
C LEU A 273 8.84 -1.77 -12.89
N MET A 274 8.72 -0.47 -12.59
CA MET A 274 9.46 0.15 -11.49
C MET A 274 9.11 -0.51 -10.15
N LEU A 275 7.82 -0.75 -9.88
CA LEU A 275 7.40 -1.45 -8.66
C LEU A 275 7.93 -2.90 -8.60
N CYS A 276 7.97 -3.62 -9.73
CA CYS A 276 8.58 -4.95 -9.82
C CYS A 276 10.10 -4.93 -9.56
N VAL A 277 10.82 -3.95 -10.12
CA VAL A 277 12.26 -3.78 -9.86
C VAL A 277 12.50 -3.52 -8.38
N LEU A 278 11.73 -2.61 -7.79
CA LEU A 278 11.80 -2.27 -6.38
C LEU A 278 11.47 -3.46 -5.48
N TYR A 279 10.49 -4.29 -5.87
CA TYR A 279 10.21 -5.57 -5.22
C TYR A 279 11.42 -6.49 -5.25
N GLY A 280 12.06 -6.65 -6.43
CA GLY A 280 13.22 -7.51 -6.58
C GLY A 280 14.40 -7.08 -5.72
N ILE A 281 14.69 -5.77 -5.68
CA ILE A 281 15.73 -5.20 -4.80
C ILE A 281 15.40 -5.49 -3.33
N SER A 282 14.14 -5.25 -2.93
CA SER A 282 13.70 -5.44 -1.54
C SER A 282 13.76 -6.90 -1.10
N LEU A 283 13.37 -7.82 -2.00
CA LEU A 283 13.44 -9.25 -1.76
C LEU A 283 14.88 -9.69 -1.60
N HIS A 284 15.76 -9.24 -2.50
CA HIS A 284 17.18 -9.56 -2.44
C HIS A 284 17.82 -9.14 -1.12
N LEU A 285 17.55 -7.90 -0.69
CA LEU A 285 18.03 -7.40 0.59
C LEU A 285 17.52 -8.22 1.76
N LEU A 286 16.21 -8.56 1.78
CA LEU A 286 15.65 -9.36 2.85
C LEU A 286 16.29 -10.75 2.93
N VAL A 287 16.42 -11.47 1.81
CA VAL A 287 16.97 -12.82 1.85
C VAL A 287 18.46 -12.79 2.22
N TYR A 288 19.22 -11.81 1.71
CA TYR A 288 20.60 -11.58 2.13
C TYR A 288 20.71 -11.41 3.66
N THR A 289 19.80 -10.64 4.28
CA THR A 289 19.82 -10.43 5.75
C THR A 289 19.46 -11.68 6.57
N ILE A 290 18.60 -12.57 6.05
CA ILE A 290 18.13 -13.75 6.79
C ILE A 290 19.08 -14.94 6.62
N ILE A 291 19.58 -15.18 5.40
CA ILE A 291 20.27 -16.42 5.03
C ILE A 291 21.77 -16.20 4.78
N GLY A 292 22.20 -14.96 4.53
CA GLY A 292 23.55 -14.64 4.08
C GLY A 292 23.77 -14.92 2.59
N ALA A 293 24.99 -14.65 2.08
CA ALA A 293 25.34 -14.80 0.67
C ALA A 293 25.38 -16.29 0.26
N GLY A 294 24.37 -16.77 -0.47
CA GLY A 294 24.33 -18.15 -1.00
C GLY A 294 23.66 -18.27 -2.35
N ASN A 295 24.16 -19.14 -3.24
CA ASN A 295 23.70 -19.27 -4.64
C ASN A 295 22.26 -19.79 -4.81
N ILE A 296 21.71 -20.53 -3.84
CA ILE A 296 20.33 -21.08 -3.93
C ILE A 296 19.27 -19.97 -3.79
N VAL A 297 19.63 -18.89 -3.09
CA VAL A 297 18.77 -17.72 -2.84
C VAL A 297 18.50 -16.94 -4.13
N TRP A 298 19.54 -16.74 -4.94
CA TRP A 298 19.44 -15.95 -6.17
C TRP A 298 18.45 -16.54 -7.18
N SER A 299 18.46 -17.86 -7.34
CA SER A 299 17.53 -18.57 -8.24
C SER A 299 16.06 -18.37 -7.85
N LEU A 300 15.77 -18.38 -6.54
CA LEU A 300 14.42 -18.20 -6.00
C LEU A 300 13.95 -16.74 -6.14
N GLU A 301 14.84 -15.79 -5.91
CA GLU A 301 14.58 -14.36 -6.12
C GLU A 301 14.28 -14.04 -7.58
N VAL A 302 15.09 -14.56 -8.50
CA VAL A 302 14.89 -14.41 -9.94
C VAL A 302 13.54 -15.00 -10.34
N LEU A 303 13.20 -16.20 -9.86
CA LEU A 303 11.90 -16.84 -10.13
C LEU A 303 10.72 -15.98 -9.63
N LEU A 304 10.78 -15.47 -8.41
CA LEU A 304 9.72 -14.63 -7.83
C LEU A 304 9.54 -13.32 -8.62
N ASN A 305 10.64 -12.70 -9.04
CA ASN A 305 10.61 -11.52 -9.90
C ASN A 305 9.97 -11.82 -11.27
N PHE A 306 10.33 -12.95 -11.90
CA PHE A 306 9.73 -13.39 -13.15
C PHE A 306 8.23 -13.67 -13.01
N VAL A 307 7.81 -14.34 -11.93
CA VAL A 307 6.38 -14.59 -11.65
C VAL A 307 5.64 -13.27 -11.50
N MET A 308 6.17 -12.31 -10.74
CA MET A 308 5.54 -11.01 -10.57
C MET A 308 5.40 -10.26 -11.90
N LEU A 309 6.47 -10.19 -12.71
CA LEU A 309 6.46 -9.58 -14.03
C LEU A 309 5.44 -10.25 -14.98
N ALA A 310 5.37 -11.59 -14.99
CA ALA A 310 4.50 -12.34 -15.87
C ALA A 310 3.01 -12.24 -15.49
N LEU A 311 2.69 -12.01 -14.21
CA LEU A 311 1.30 -11.92 -13.74
C LEU A 311 0.56 -10.72 -14.35
N TYR A 312 1.24 -9.62 -14.63
CA TYR A 312 0.63 -8.41 -15.19
C TYR A 312 0.00 -8.63 -16.58
N PRO A 313 0.74 -9.01 -17.63
CA PRO A 313 0.18 -9.23 -18.95
C PRO A 313 -0.90 -10.32 -18.96
N ILE A 314 -0.77 -11.36 -18.13
CA ILE A 314 -1.77 -12.43 -18.04
C ILE A 314 -3.13 -11.90 -17.57
N ARG A 315 -3.17 -11.04 -16.55
CA ARG A 315 -4.46 -10.49 -16.08
C ARG A 315 -5.06 -9.48 -17.05
N MET A 316 -4.22 -8.68 -17.69
CA MET A 316 -4.65 -7.69 -18.68
C MET A 316 -5.32 -8.40 -19.86
N TRP A 317 -4.68 -9.47 -20.35
CA TRP A 317 -5.25 -10.34 -21.39
C TRP A 317 -6.57 -11.01 -20.96
N GLN A 318 -6.66 -11.49 -19.71
CA GLN A 318 -7.91 -12.05 -19.17
C GLN A 318 -9.04 -11.01 -19.09
N ALA A 319 -8.73 -9.77 -18.69
CA ALA A 319 -9.70 -8.68 -18.62
C ALA A 319 -10.20 -8.31 -20.03
N GLN A 320 -9.29 -8.21 -21.01
CA GLN A 320 -9.64 -7.95 -22.40
C GLN A 320 -10.55 -9.06 -22.97
N ARG A 321 -10.26 -10.34 -22.71
CA ARG A 321 -11.14 -11.45 -23.12
C ARG A 321 -12.55 -11.37 -22.53
N ARG A 322 -12.68 -10.94 -21.27
CA ARG A 322 -14.00 -10.78 -20.62
C ARG A 322 -14.82 -9.65 -21.25
N SER A 323 -14.17 -8.56 -21.66
CA SER A 323 -14.84 -7.43 -22.30
C SER A 323 -15.34 -7.74 -23.72
N HIS A 324 -14.59 -8.55 -24.49
CA HIS A 324 -14.90 -8.83 -25.90
C HIS A 324 -15.85 -10.01 -26.11
N GLY A 325 -16.35 -10.66 -25.06
CA GLY A 325 -17.44 -11.63 -25.18
C GLY A 325 -17.18 -12.76 -26.17
N ILE A 326 -16.02 -13.40 -26.13
CA ILE A 326 -15.94 -14.80 -26.57
C ILE A 326 -16.38 -15.64 -25.37
N ARG A 327 -17.66 -16.06 -25.40
CA ARG A 327 -18.17 -17.13 -24.52
C ARG A 327 -17.41 -18.42 -24.80
#